data_AF-A0A3G9EDS9-F1
#
_entry.id   AF-A0A3G9EDS9-F1
#
_cell.length_a   1.000
_cell.length_b   1.000
_cell.length_c   1.000
_cell.angle_alpha   90.00
_cell.angle_beta   90.00
_cell.angle_gamma   90.00
#
_symmetry.space_group_name_H-M   'P 1'
#
loop_
_entity.id
_entity.type
_entity.pdbx_description
1 polymer ?
#
loop_
_entity_poly.entity_id
_entity_poly.type
_entity_poly.pdbx_seq_one_letter_code
_entity_poly.pdbx_strand_id
1 'polypeptide(L)'
;MLKIIQKVNPKASLAHLAYASTLEAPKTIKPKEGIFLEFAPIGRNYEDSLSSKQHKALKKNLEIFPKRTAHVLEYWLDASMFSGWDRNKWNKVPWNANYCKRDIELYRSLGICSFTTFATWMLHQHYFELYGQDETVEILKEYGSLLNGD
;
A
#
# COMPACT_ATOMS: atom_id res chain seq x y z
N MET A 1 18.31 -11.78 -9.57
CA MET A 1 18.43 -10.54 -8.77
C MET A 1 18.76 -10.82 -7.30
N LEU A 2 17.85 -11.37 -6.48
CA LEU A 2 18.09 -11.58 -5.03
C LEU A 2 19.44 -12.27 -4.70
N LYS A 3 19.79 -13.35 -5.40
CA LYS A 3 21.09 -14.05 -5.22
C LYS A 3 22.31 -13.13 -5.37
N ILE A 4 22.23 -12.12 -6.24
CA ILE A 4 23.33 -11.17 -6.48
C ILE A 4 23.38 -10.16 -5.35
N ILE A 5 22.23 -9.61 -4.94
CA ILE A 5 22.13 -8.69 -3.79
C ILE A 5 22.66 -9.35 -2.52
N GLN A 6 22.34 -10.63 -2.31
CA GLN A 6 22.78 -11.41 -1.17
C GLN A 6 24.30 -11.68 -1.12
N LYS A 7 25.04 -11.47 -2.22
CA LYS A 7 26.52 -11.50 -2.18
C LYS A 7 27.10 -10.30 -1.45
N VAL A 8 26.38 -9.16 -1.44
CA VAL A 8 26.82 -7.92 -0.78
C VAL A 8 26.16 -7.78 0.59
N ASN A 9 24.87 -8.10 0.70
CA ASN A 9 24.14 -8.12 1.96
C ASN A 9 23.40 -9.46 2.14
N PRO A 10 23.97 -10.43 2.88
CA PRO A 10 23.36 -11.75 3.07
C PRO A 10 21.95 -11.72 3.69
N LYS A 11 21.59 -10.65 4.41
CA LYS A 11 20.27 -10.47 5.03
C LYS A 11 19.25 -9.79 4.12
N ALA A 12 19.63 -9.43 2.89
CA ALA A 12 18.73 -8.76 1.97
C ALA A 12 17.52 -9.63 1.62
N SER A 13 16.36 -8.97 1.55
CA SER A 13 15.12 -9.49 1.01
C SER A 13 14.74 -8.74 -0.28
N LEU A 14 13.79 -9.28 -1.04
CA LEU A 14 13.29 -8.67 -2.27
C LEU A 14 11.77 -8.79 -2.36
N ALA A 15 11.08 -7.71 -2.67
CA ALA A 15 9.64 -7.72 -2.87
C ALA A 15 9.28 -8.41 -4.19
N HIS A 16 8.26 -9.27 -4.14
CA HIS A 16 7.40 -9.57 -5.27
C HIS A 16 6.25 -8.57 -5.25
N LEU A 17 6.30 -7.60 -6.16
CA LEU A 17 5.28 -6.58 -6.28
C LEU A 17 4.05 -7.13 -7.03
N ALA A 18 2.97 -7.35 -6.28
CA ALA A 18 1.65 -7.69 -6.81
C ALA A 18 0.87 -6.41 -7.08
N TYR A 19 0.98 -5.90 -8.31
CA TYR A 19 0.53 -4.57 -8.72
C TYR A 19 0.03 -4.57 -10.16
N ALA A 20 -1.09 -3.90 -10.43
CA ALA A 20 -1.66 -3.77 -11.78
C ALA A 20 -1.74 -5.14 -12.52
N SER A 21 -0.96 -5.32 -13.59
CA SER A 21 -0.95 -6.56 -14.38
C SER A 21 -0.29 -7.75 -13.68
N THR A 22 0.44 -7.55 -12.57
CA THR A 22 1.09 -8.59 -11.78
C THR A 22 0.34 -8.91 -10.47
N LEU A 23 -0.91 -8.45 -10.33
CA LEU A 23 -1.71 -8.65 -9.11
C LEU A 23 -1.92 -10.14 -8.75
N GLU A 24 -2.07 -11.01 -9.75
CA GLU A 24 -2.34 -12.43 -9.54
C GLU A 24 -1.10 -13.18 -9.06
N ALA A 25 -1.32 -14.12 -8.14
CA ALA A 25 -0.25 -14.94 -7.57
C ALA A 25 0.49 -15.78 -8.64
N PRO A 26 1.82 -15.97 -8.51
CA PRO A 26 2.60 -16.78 -9.44
C PRO A 26 2.12 -18.23 -9.45
N LYS A 27 1.91 -18.81 -10.64
CA LYS A 27 1.33 -20.16 -10.78
C LYS A 27 2.36 -21.28 -10.94
N THR A 28 3.52 -20.97 -11.50
CA THR A 28 4.49 -21.96 -11.97
C THR A 28 5.82 -21.92 -11.22
N ILE A 29 6.10 -20.84 -10.49
CA ILE A 29 7.38 -20.62 -9.82
C ILE A 29 7.12 -20.42 -8.33
N LYS A 30 7.77 -21.25 -7.51
CA LYS A 30 7.82 -21.03 -6.06
C LYS A 30 8.85 -19.93 -5.75
N PRO A 31 8.49 -18.86 -5.02
CA PRO A 31 9.44 -17.83 -4.61
C PRO A 31 10.59 -18.42 -3.79
N LYS A 32 11.80 -17.93 -4.05
CA LYS A 32 12.97 -18.25 -3.25
C LYS A 32 12.82 -17.63 -1.85
N GLU A 33 13.34 -18.30 -0.81
CA GLU A 33 13.47 -17.70 0.51
C GLU A 33 14.19 -16.34 0.46
N GLY A 34 13.64 -15.36 1.19
CA GLY A 34 14.04 -13.96 1.12
C GLY A 34 13.23 -13.13 0.11
N ILE A 35 12.38 -13.74 -0.71
CA ILE A 35 11.35 -13.03 -1.48
C ILE A 35 10.07 -12.94 -0.64
N PHE A 36 9.50 -11.74 -0.50
CA PHE A 36 8.26 -11.51 0.23
C PHE A 36 7.21 -10.85 -0.66
N LEU A 37 5.94 -10.93 -0.27
CA LEU A 37 4.84 -10.27 -0.98
C LEU A 37 4.81 -8.79 -0.65
N GLU A 38 4.80 -7.93 -1.65
CA GLU A 38 4.33 -6.55 -1.54
C GLU A 38 3.05 -6.41 -2.35
N PHE A 39 1.90 -6.25 -1.68
CA PHE A 39 0.60 -6.16 -2.31
C PHE A 39 0.19 -4.70 -2.48
N ALA A 40 -0.05 -4.26 -3.72
CA ALA A 40 -0.30 -2.86 -4.05
C ALA A 40 -1.55 -2.70 -4.94
N PRO A 41 -2.76 -2.61 -4.35
CA PRO A 41 -4.03 -2.62 -5.08
C PRO A 41 -4.38 -1.23 -5.64
N ILE A 42 -3.54 -0.68 -6.51
CA ILE A 42 -3.75 0.65 -7.11
C ILE A 42 -5.06 0.75 -7.88
N GLY A 43 -5.63 1.96 -7.91
CA GLY A 43 -6.79 2.30 -8.75
C GLY A 43 -8.12 1.73 -8.24
N ARG A 44 -8.17 1.31 -6.98
CA ARG A 44 -9.43 0.94 -6.33
C ARG A 44 -10.19 2.17 -5.82
N ASN A 45 -11.49 2.00 -5.64
CA ASN A 45 -12.27 2.93 -4.83
C ASN A 45 -11.93 2.69 -3.35
N TYR A 46 -11.64 3.76 -2.60
CA TYR A 46 -11.32 3.68 -1.18
C TYR A 46 -12.57 3.77 -0.30
N GLU A 47 -13.70 4.28 -0.83
CA GLU A 47 -14.99 4.21 -0.15
C GLU A 47 -15.41 2.76 0.10
N ASP A 48 -15.03 1.87 -0.81
CA ASP A 48 -15.26 0.43 -0.73
C ASP A 48 -14.06 -0.31 -0.15
N SER A 49 -14.32 -1.48 0.44
CA SER A 49 -13.25 -2.43 0.75
C SER A 49 -12.61 -2.97 -0.53
N LEU A 50 -11.61 -3.85 -0.41
CA LEU A 50 -11.04 -4.52 -1.58
C LEU A 50 -12.14 -5.19 -2.40
N SER A 51 -12.10 -4.95 -3.71
CA SER A 51 -12.98 -5.67 -4.64
C SER A 51 -12.81 -7.18 -4.51
N SER A 52 -13.84 -7.95 -4.86
CA SER A 52 -13.78 -9.42 -4.83
C SER A 52 -12.56 -9.98 -5.58
N LYS A 53 -12.18 -9.35 -6.71
CA LYS A 53 -10.98 -9.69 -7.48
C LYS A 53 -9.71 -9.46 -6.66
N GLN A 54 -9.52 -8.28 -6.08
CA GLN A 54 -8.33 -7.94 -5.30
C GLN A 54 -8.22 -8.78 -4.03
N HIS A 55 -9.33 -8.98 -3.32
CA HIS A 55 -9.36 -9.82 -2.13
C HIS A 55 -9.01 -11.29 -2.44
N LYS A 56 -9.51 -11.84 -3.56
CA LYS A 56 -9.13 -13.18 -4.02
C LYS A 56 -7.65 -13.26 -4.41
N ALA A 57 -7.14 -12.26 -5.11
CA ALA A 57 -5.73 -12.19 -5.50
C ALA A 57 -4.81 -12.12 -4.26
N LEU A 58 -5.18 -11.32 -3.25
CA LEU A 58 -4.45 -11.25 -1.99
C LEU A 58 -4.41 -12.61 -1.29
N LYS A 59 -5.56 -13.27 -1.12
CA LYS A 59 -5.62 -14.60 -0.49
C LYS A 59 -4.72 -15.61 -1.18
N LYS A 60 -4.78 -15.69 -2.52
CA LYS A 60 -3.90 -16.58 -3.30
C LYS A 60 -2.43 -16.24 -3.16
N ASN A 61 -2.07 -14.95 -3.11
CA ASN A 61 -0.68 -14.57 -2.87
C ASN A 61 -0.23 -15.03 -1.47
N LEU A 62 -1.08 -14.89 -0.45
CA LEU A 62 -0.77 -15.33 0.92
C LEU A 62 -0.74 -16.86 1.10
N GLU A 63 -1.22 -17.64 0.13
CA GLU A 63 -1.00 -19.11 0.07
C GLU A 63 0.44 -19.45 -0.37
N ILE A 64 1.11 -18.54 -1.09
CA ILE A 64 2.45 -18.74 -1.66
C ILE A 64 3.52 -18.04 -0.82
N PHE A 65 3.25 -16.81 -0.39
CA PHE A 65 4.17 -15.98 0.36
C PHE A 65 3.86 -16.01 1.86
N PRO A 66 4.87 -16.05 2.74
CA PRO A 66 4.62 -16.04 4.18
C PRO A 66 3.95 -14.75 4.64
N LYS A 67 2.78 -14.87 5.28
CA LYS A 67 2.00 -13.76 5.84
C LYS A 67 2.83 -12.82 6.73
N ARG A 68 3.67 -13.40 7.59
CA ARG A 68 4.53 -12.65 8.54
C ARG A 68 5.48 -11.64 7.88
N THR A 69 5.84 -11.86 6.62
CA THR A 69 6.75 -11.00 5.86
C THR A 69 6.03 -10.24 4.76
N ALA A 70 4.71 -10.45 4.59
CA ALA A 70 3.95 -9.72 3.60
C ALA A 70 3.86 -8.24 4.00
N HIS A 71 3.87 -7.39 2.99
CA HIS A 71 3.76 -5.94 3.09
C HIS A 71 2.61 -5.48 2.22
N VAL A 72 1.84 -4.50 2.69
CA VAL A 72 0.81 -3.83 1.89
C VAL A 72 1.26 -2.41 1.61
N LEU A 73 1.22 -2.04 0.34
CA LEU A 73 1.45 -0.67 -0.14
C LEU A 73 0.13 -0.10 -0.66
N GLU A 74 -0.43 0.84 0.09
CA GLU A 74 -1.70 1.51 -0.23
C GLU A 74 -1.49 2.96 -0.64
N TYR A 75 -2.51 3.59 -1.22
CA TYR A 75 -2.43 4.95 -1.79
C TYR A 75 -3.39 5.91 -1.08
N TRP A 76 -3.72 5.65 0.19
CA TRP A 76 -4.68 6.45 0.97
C TRP A 76 -4.36 7.95 0.98
N LEU A 77 -3.08 8.33 0.91
CA LEU A 77 -2.61 9.72 0.99
C LEU A 77 -2.05 10.26 -0.34
N ASP A 78 -2.18 9.51 -1.44
CA ASP A 78 -1.49 9.84 -2.69
C ASP A 78 -2.30 10.83 -3.53
N ALA A 79 -2.10 12.12 -3.29
CA ALA A 79 -2.75 13.19 -4.04
C ALA A 79 -2.41 13.13 -5.55
N SER A 80 -1.25 12.58 -5.93
CA SER A 80 -0.90 12.41 -7.35
C SER A 80 -1.78 11.37 -8.03
N MET A 81 -2.05 10.25 -7.35
CA MET A 81 -2.95 9.20 -7.84
C MET A 81 -4.39 9.71 -7.92
N PHE A 82 -4.88 10.39 -6.88
CA PHE A 82 -6.23 10.97 -6.88
C PHE A 82 -6.41 12.11 -7.91
N SER A 83 -5.31 12.73 -8.35
CA SER A 83 -5.29 13.70 -9.44
C SER A 83 -5.13 13.04 -10.83
N GLY A 84 -5.06 11.72 -10.91
CA GLY A 84 -4.79 10.99 -12.15
C GLY A 84 -3.44 11.36 -12.78
N TRP A 85 -2.45 11.71 -11.95
CA TRP A 85 -1.12 12.18 -12.36
C TRP A 85 -1.13 13.45 -13.24
N ASP A 86 -2.25 14.17 -13.25
CA ASP A 86 -2.39 15.43 -13.98
C ASP A 86 -2.08 16.61 -13.06
N ARG A 87 -0.97 17.31 -13.35
CA ARG A 87 -0.51 18.48 -12.58
C ARG A 87 -1.41 19.71 -12.73
N ASN A 88 -2.49 19.64 -13.49
CA ASN A 88 -3.50 20.70 -13.59
C ASN A 88 -4.70 20.47 -12.65
N LYS A 89 -4.88 19.26 -12.09
CA LYS A 89 -6.08 18.92 -11.30
C LYS A 89 -5.91 19.15 -9.80
N TRP A 90 -4.76 18.77 -9.24
CA TRP A 90 -4.43 18.86 -7.80
C TRP A 90 -5.63 18.54 -6.89
N ASN A 91 -6.27 17.40 -7.09
CA ASN A 91 -7.45 17.03 -6.31
C ASN A 91 -7.10 16.82 -4.84
N LYS A 92 -7.99 17.26 -3.94
CA LYS A 92 -7.91 16.95 -2.51
C LYS A 92 -7.96 15.44 -2.32
N VAL A 93 -7.07 14.89 -1.50
CA VAL A 93 -7.13 13.50 -1.06
C VAL A 93 -8.47 13.29 -0.35
N PRO A 94 -9.31 12.32 -0.77
CA PRO A 94 -10.59 12.02 -0.13
C PRO A 94 -10.36 11.20 1.15
N TRP A 95 -9.60 11.76 2.10
CA TRP A 95 -9.23 11.07 3.33
C TRP A 95 -10.46 10.75 4.17
N ASN A 96 -10.51 9.51 4.67
CA ASN A 96 -11.50 9.06 5.62
C ASN A 96 -10.86 7.97 6.50
N ALA A 97 -10.68 8.30 7.78
CA ALA A 97 -10.05 7.42 8.75
C ALA A 97 -10.76 6.07 8.91
N ASN A 98 -12.09 6.04 8.79
CA ASN A 98 -12.86 4.80 8.90
C ASN A 98 -12.58 3.85 7.72
N TYR A 99 -12.35 4.37 6.51
CA TYR A 99 -11.98 3.55 5.36
C TYR A 99 -10.58 2.97 5.56
N CYS A 100 -9.61 3.80 5.96
CA CYS A 100 -8.26 3.34 6.25
C CYS A 100 -8.24 2.28 7.37
N LYS A 101 -8.97 2.53 8.47
CA LYS A 101 -9.10 1.60 9.59
C LYS A 101 -9.69 0.25 9.16
N ARG A 102 -10.82 0.26 8.44
CA ARG A 102 -11.46 -0.95 7.88
C ARG A 102 -10.47 -1.76 7.04
N ASP A 103 -9.69 -1.10 6.19
CA ASP A 103 -8.74 -1.76 5.31
C ASP A 103 -7.57 -2.37 6.09
N ILE A 104 -7.01 -1.64 7.05
CA ILE A 104 -5.99 -2.14 7.98
C ILE A 104 -6.51 -3.36 8.75
N GLU A 105 -7.73 -3.31 9.28
CA GLU A 105 -8.37 -4.44 9.98
C GLU A 105 -8.54 -5.65 9.06
N LEU A 106 -8.97 -5.45 7.81
CA LEU A 106 -9.03 -6.51 6.82
C LEU A 106 -7.65 -7.15 6.61
N TYR A 107 -6.60 -6.36 6.39
CA TYR A 107 -5.25 -6.89 6.19
C TYR A 107 -4.71 -7.61 7.43
N ARG A 108 -4.93 -7.06 8.63
CA ARG A 108 -4.57 -7.69 9.90
C ARG A 108 -5.29 -9.02 10.10
N SER A 109 -6.58 -9.10 9.74
CA SER A 109 -7.35 -10.36 9.81
C SER A 109 -6.78 -11.47 8.92
N LEU A 110 -6.05 -11.09 7.86
CA LEU A 110 -5.35 -12.01 6.97
C LEU A 110 -3.92 -12.34 7.43
N GLY A 111 -3.46 -11.75 8.54
CA GLY A 111 -2.16 -11.97 9.15
C GLY A 111 -1.04 -11.04 8.66
N ILE A 112 -1.39 -9.91 8.03
CA ILE A 112 -0.42 -8.90 7.57
C ILE A 112 -0.34 -7.79 8.62
N CYS A 113 0.87 -7.40 9.02
CA CYS A 113 1.10 -6.37 10.03
C CYS A 113 2.04 -5.24 9.54
N SER A 114 2.39 -5.22 8.25
CA SER A 114 3.31 -4.25 7.68
C SER A 114 2.62 -3.48 6.55
N PHE A 115 2.57 -2.16 6.69
CA PHE A 115 1.81 -1.26 5.83
C PHE A 115 2.64 -0.03 5.49
N THR A 116 2.48 0.51 4.29
CA THR A 116 2.94 1.85 3.92
C THR A 116 1.93 2.53 3.02
N THR A 117 2.04 3.86 2.93
CA THR A 117 1.40 4.66 1.90
C THR A 117 2.32 5.75 1.40
N PHE A 118 1.97 6.35 0.27
CA PHE A 118 2.62 7.55 -0.23
C PHE A 118 1.77 8.77 0.05
N ALA A 119 2.40 9.84 0.56
CA ALA A 119 1.81 11.18 0.62
C ALA A 119 2.26 12.05 -0.58
N THR A 120 2.40 11.43 -1.76
CA THR A 120 2.91 12.08 -2.98
C THR A 120 2.02 13.27 -3.34
N TRP A 121 2.66 14.42 -3.59
CA TRP A 121 2.04 15.74 -3.82
C TRP A 121 1.26 16.33 -2.64
N MET A 122 0.73 15.51 -1.74
CA MET A 122 0.03 15.99 -0.54
C MET A 122 0.95 16.85 0.35
N LEU A 123 2.25 16.55 0.41
CA LEU A 123 3.23 17.33 1.18
C LEU A 123 3.88 18.49 0.39
N HIS A 124 3.33 18.84 -0.77
CA HIS A 124 3.87 19.91 -1.61
C HIS A 124 3.30 21.27 -1.19
N GLN A 125 4.11 22.33 -1.26
CA GLN A 125 3.71 23.71 -0.94
C GLN A 125 2.40 24.13 -1.63
N HIS A 126 2.27 23.82 -2.93
CA HIS A 126 1.05 24.12 -3.68
C HIS A 126 -0.20 23.38 -3.16
N TYR A 127 -0.05 22.14 -2.69
CA TYR A 127 -1.18 21.41 -2.07
C TYR A 127 -1.60 22.08 -0.76
N PHE A 128 -0.64 22.57 0.03
CA PHE A 128 -0.92 23.34 1.25
C PHE A 128 -1.65 24.65 0.97
N GLU A 129 -1.30 25.34 -0.12
CA GLU A 129 -1.98 26.57 -0.54
C GLU A 129 -3.45 26.31 -0.92
N LEU A 130 -3.74 25.15 -1.52
CA LEU A 130 -5.09 24.77 -1.93
C LEU A 130 -5.96 24.24 -0.79
N TYR A 131 -5.37 23.45 0.12
CA TYR A 131 -6.13 22.65 1.09
C TYR A 131 -5.70 22.82 2.55
N GLY A 132 -4.69 23.63 2.83
CA GLY A 132 -4.19 23.90 4.17
C GLY A 132 -3.10 22.92 4.63
N GLN A 133 -2.01 23.47 5.17
CA GLN A 133 -0.94 22.70 5.79
C GLN A 133 -1.40 22.01 7.08
N ASP A 134 -2.14 22.72 7.95
CA ASP A 134 -2.58 22.18 9.22
C ASP A 134 -3.52 20.98 9.03
N GLU A 135 -4.49 21.09 8.13
CA GLU A 135 -5.38 19.97 7.78
C GLU A 135 -4.59 18.76 7.26
N THR A 136 -3.61 19.02 6.38
CA THR A 136 -2.72 17.96 5.86
C THR A 136 -1.92 17.27 6.97
N VAL A 137 -1.40 18.03 7.93
CA VAL A 137 -0.66 17.50 9.07
C VAL A 137 -1.56 16.69 10.00
N GLU A 138 -2.80 17.11 10.24
CA GLU A 138 -3.76 16.34 11.04
C GLU A 138 -4.10 14.99 10.38
N ILE A 139 -4.27 14.95 9.05
CA ILE A 139 -4.47 13.69 8.32
C ILE A 139 -3.27 12.75 8.49
N LEU A 140 -2.03 13.26 8.40
CA LEU A 140 -0.83 12.43 8.60
C LEU A 140 -0.75 11.86 10.01
N LYS A 141 -1.12 12.65 11.03
CA LYS A 141 -1.18 12.20 12.43
C LYS A 141 -2.22 11.10 12.59
N GLU A 142 -3.43 11.31 12.05
CA GLU A 142 -4.51 10.33 12.13
C GLU A 142 -4.13 9.01 11.44
N TYR A 143 -3.56 9.07 10.23
CA TYR A 143 -2.99 7.91 9.55
C TYR A 143 -1.95 7.19 10.41
N GLY A 144 -0.99 7.93 10.98
CA GLY A 144 0.05 7.38 11.85
C GLY A 144 -0.51 6.66 13.07
N SER A 145 -1.52 7.24 13.72
CA SER A 145 -2.20 6.62 14.86
C SER A 145 -2.90 5.30 14.48
N LEU A 146 -3.58 5.25 13.33
CA LEU A 146 -4.25 4.03 12.85
C LEU A 146 -3.27 2.88 12.60
N LEU A 147 -2.05 3.17 12.13
CA LEU A 147 -1.02 2.15 11.90
C LEU A 147 -0.49 1.52 13.18
N ASN A 148 -0.32 2.31 14.24
CA ASN A 148 0.26 1.82 15.49
C ASN A 148 -0.69 0.88 16.25
N GLY A 149 -2.00 0.96 15.97
CA GLY A 149 -3.03 0.28 16.75
C GLY A 149 -3.15 0.94 18.13
N ASP A 150 -4.38 1.11 18.61
CA ASP A 150 -4.60 1.42 20.02
C ASP A 150 -4.11 0.28 20.91
#